data_AF-A0A0E0F4E3-F1
#
_entry.id   AF-A0A0E0F4E3-F1
#
_cell.length_a   1.000
_cell.length_b   1.000
_cell.length_c   1.000
_cell.angle_alpha   90.00
_cell.angle_beta   90.00
_cell.angle_gamma   90.00
#
_symmetry.space_group_name_H-M   'P 1'
#
loop_
_entity.id
_entity.type
_entity.pdbx_description
1 polymer ?
#
loop_
_entity_poly.entity_id
_entity_poly.type
_entity_poly.pdbx_seq_one_letter_code
_entity_poly.pdbx_strand_id
1 'polypeptide(L)'
;MSLIWLSQVPKNLDGIMNEANIHIGLTTPPLVTKLYQNQFKKDFSRFLQMRCKEIVPGGRMVLMKLGRKIKDVFLVGGTTMAFELLSHGLGTLVAEV
;
A
#
# COMPACT_ATOMS: atom_id res chain seq x y z
N MET A 1 12.32 2.98 4.52
CA MET A 1 10.97 2.89 3.91
C MET A 1 10.65 1.44 3.50
N SER A 2 10.88 0.45 4.37
CA SER A 2 10.64 -0.97 4.02
C SER A 2 9.23 -1.44 4.37
N LEU A 3 8.68 -0.95 5.49
CA LEU A 3 7.37 -1.35 6.00
C LEU A 3 6.18 -0.93 5.12
N ILE A 4 6.38 -0.10 4.10
CA ILE A 4 5.31 0.31 3.17
C ILE A 4 5.06 -0.74 2.07
N TRP A 5 5.98 -1.68 1.89
CA TRP A 5 5.87 -2.73 0.88
C TRP A 5 5.04 -3.90 1.41
N LEU A 6 4.05 -4.30 0.63
CA LEU A 6 3.29 -5.52 0.88
C LEU A 6 4.10 -6.73 0.43
N SER A 7 3.83 -7.88 1.05
CA SER A 7 4.46 -9.15 0.63
C SER A 7 4.00 -9.60 -0.76
N GLN A 8 2.82 -9.15 -1.18
CA GLN A 8 2.19 -9.46 -2.45
C GLN A 8 1.07 -8.45 -2.76
N VAL A 9 0.62 -8.44 -4.02
CA VAL A 9 -0.68 -7.83 -4.38
C VAL A 9 -1.79 -8.51 -3.55
N PRO A 10 -2.80 -7.77 -3.04
CA PRO A 10 -3.86 -8.36 -2.25
C PRO A 10 -4.52 -9.53 -2.98
N LYS A 11 -4.59 -10.70 -2.33
CA LYS A 11 -4.95 -11.98 -2.99
C LYS A 11 -6.30 -11.97 -3.73
N ASN A 12 -7.25 -11.14 -3.29
CA ASN A 12 -8.59 -11.06 -3.87
C ASN A 12 -8.79 -9.80 -4.72
N LEU A 13 -7.69 -9.15 -5.14
CA LEU A 13 -7.73 -8.02 -6.05
C LEU A 13 -7.58 -8.54 -7.48
N ASP A 14 -8.67 -8.44 -8.24
CA ASP A 14 -8.64 -8.64 -9.70
C ASP A 14 -8.25 -7.31 -10.38
N GLY A 15 -7.57 -7.39 -11.53
CA GLY A 15 -7.16 -6.23 -12.31
C GLY A 15 -8.33 -5.35 -12.73
N ILE A 16 -9.50 -5.94 -13.00
CA ILE A 16 -10.72 -5.21 -13.37
C ILE A 16 -11.22 -4.33 -12.21
N MET A 17 -10.93 -4.69 -10.96
CA MET A 17 -11.43 -3.96 -9.78
C MET A 17 -10.73 -2.61 -9.56
N ASN A 18 -9.54 -2.44 -10.12
CA ASN A 18 -8.75 -1.22 -10.00
C ASN A 18 -8.19 -0.78 -11.37
N GLU A 19 -9.03 -0.91 -12.39
CA GLU A 19 -8.66 -0.59 -13.77
C GLU A 19 -8.08 0.83 -13.87
N ALA A 20 -7.13 1.00 -14.79
CA ALA A 20 -6.33 2.23 -15.00
C ALA A 20 -5.45 2.67 -13.82
N ASN A 21 -5.43 1.95 -12.68
CA ASN A 21 -4.61 2.28 -11.52
C ASN A 21 -3.65 1.13 -11.16
N ILE A 22 -2.41 1.45 -10.83
CA ILE A 22 -1.38 0.47 -10.43
C ILE A 22 -1.32 0.28 -8.90
N HIS A 23 -2.02 1.13 -8.16
CA HIS A 23 -2.16 1.11 -6.71
C HIS A 23 -3.48 1.78 -6.32
N ILE A 24 -3.76 1.94 -5.02
CA ILE A 24 -4.81 2.83 -4.54
C ILE A 24 -4.55 4.26 -5.04
N GLY A 25 -5.50 4.80 -5.81
CA GLY A 25 -5.51 6.16 -6.36
C GLY A 25 -6.91 6.75 -6.44
N LEU A 26 -7.07 7.96 -6.98
CA LEU A 26 -8.30 8.79 -6.92
C LEU A 26 -9.58 8.04 -7.32
N THR A 27 -9.51 7.21 -8.35
CA THR A 27 -10.66 6.48 -8.89
C THR A 27 -10.82 5.08 -8.29
N THR A 28 -9.96 4.69 -7.34
CA THR A 28 -9.99 3.37 -6.72
C THR A 28 -11.25 3.17 -5.86
N PRO A 29 -12.02 2.09 -6.10
CA PRO A 29 -13.18 1.79 -5.27
C PRO A 29 -12.83 1.51 -3.79
N PRO A 30 -13.75 1.79 -2.84
CA PRO A 30 -13.52 1.53 -1.41
C PRO A 30 -13.16 0.07 -1.10
N LEU A 31 -13.71 -0.88 -1.87
CA LEU A 31 -13.42 -2.30 -1.73
C LEU A 31 -11.93 -2.61 -1.94
N VAL A 32 -11.32 -2.05 -2.99
CA VAL A 32 -9.89 -2.22 -3.29
C VAL A 32 -9.04 -1.65 -2.17
N THR A 33 -9.37 -0.45 -1.68
CA THR A 33 -8.68 0.16 -0.53
C THR A 33 -8.70 -0.77 0.69
N LYS A 34 -9.84 -1.41 0.97
CA LYS A 34 -9.98 -2.39 2.06
C LYS A 34 -9.13 -3.64 1.84
N LEU A 35 -8.99 -4.11 0.60
CA LEU A 35 -8.12 -5.25 0.27
C LEU A 35 -6.64 -4.95 0.55
N TYR A 36 -6.15 -3.78 0.12
CA TYR A 36 -4.79 -3.33 0.46
C TYR A 36 -4.60 -3.17 1.97
N GLN A 37 -5.58 -2.61 2.69
CA GLN A 37 -5.52 -2.49 4.14
C GLN A 37 -5.43 -3.85 4.85
N ASN A 38 -6.23 -4.82 4.41
CA ASN A 38 -6.22 -6.17 4.95
C ASN A 38 -4.88 -6.88 4.70
N GLN A 39 -4.33 -6.74 3.50
CA GLN A 39 -3.01 -7.29 3.16
C GLN A 39 -1.91 -6.68 4.03
N PHE A 40 -1.89 -5.35 4.19
CA PHE A 40 -0.96 -4.66 5.10
C PHE A 40 -1.09 -5.18 6.54
N LYS A 41 -2.32 -5.30 7.05
CA LYS A 41 -2.55 -5.78 8.42
C LYS A 41 -2.02 -7.20 8.61
N LYS A 42 -2.21 -8.08 7.62
CA LYS A 42 -1.69 -9.45 7.63
C LYS A 42 -0.16 -9.46 7.65
N ASP A 43 0.47 -8.72 6.74
CA ASP A 43 1.92 -8.67 6.59
C ASP A 43 2.60 -8.05 7.81
N PHE A 44 2.07 -6.92 8.28
CA PHE A 44 2.62 -6.23 9.45
C PHE A 44 2.45 -7.04 10.73
N SER A 45 1.32 -7.71 10.91
CA SER A 45 1.12 -8.65 12.03
C SER A 45 2.14 -9.79 11.99
N ARG A 46 2.38 -10.36 10.80
CA ARG A 46 3.38 -11.42 10.64
C ARG A 46 4.80 -10.92 10.93
N PHE A 47 5.16 -9.73 10.46
CA PHE A 47 6.43 -9.09 10.78
C PHE A 47 6.61 -8.95 12.30
N LEU A 48 5.62 -8.40 13.01
CA LEU A 48 5.70 -8.25 14.47
C LEU A 48 5.79 -9.59 15.20
N GLN A 49 5.04 -10.61 14.76
CA GLN A 49 5.13 -11.96 15.32
C GLN A 49 6.53 -12.56 15.18
N MET A 50 7.17 -12.38 14.02
CA MET A 50 8.54 -12.87 13.81
C MET A 50 9.52 -12.11 14.68
N ARG A 51 9.43 -10.78 14.71
CA ARG A 51 10.33 -9.95 15.51
C ARG A 51 10.18 -10.16 17.02
N CYS A 52 8.99 -10.49 17.50
CA CYS A 52 8.76 -10.83 18.90
C CYS A 52 9.59 -12.05 19.35
N LYS A 53 9.86 -13.01 18.44
CA LYS A 53 10.70 -14.18 18.74
C LYS A 53 12.19 -13.89 18.76
N GLU A 54 12.60 -12.78 18.16
CA GLU A 54 14.01 -12.43 17.97
C GLU A 54 14.47 -11.37 18.98
N ILE A 55 13.55 -10.53 19.46
CA ILE A 55 13.85 -9.50 20.45
C ILE A 55 14.09 -10.16 21.82
N VAL A 56 15.22 -9.80 22.43
CA VAL A 56 15.57 -10.21 23.79
C VAL A 56 14.64 -9.58 24.84
N PRO A 57 14.47 -10.19 26.02
CA PRO A 57 13.74 -9.57 27.13
C PRO A 57 14.23 -8.14 27.43
N GLY A 58 13.31 -7.17 27.48
CA GLY A 58 13.64 -5.75 27.68
C GLY A 58 14.14 -5.00 26.43
N GLY A 59 14.35 -5.70 25.31
CA GLY A 59 14.70 -5.10 24.03
C GLY A 59 13.59 -4.22 23.47
N ARG A 60 13.95 -3.25 22.62
CA ARG A 60 13.00 -2.31 22.00
C ARG A 60 13.15 -2.32 20.50
N MET A 61 12.06 -1.99 19.82
CA MET A 61 12.04 -1.80 18.37
C MET A 61 11.62 -0.37 18.03
N VAL A 62 12.38 0.26 17.14
CA VAL A 62 12.03 1.55 16.56
C VAL A 62 11.66 1.33 15.10
N LEU A 63 10.45 1.72 14.72
CA LEU A 63 9.93 1.57 13.36
C LEU A 63 9.61 2.92 12.75
N MET A 64 10.10 3.14 11.54
CA MET A 64 9.75 4.30 10.71
C MET A 64 9.05 3.83 9.44
N LYS A 65 7.83 4.34 9.21
CA LYS A 65 7.06 4.08 7.97
C LYS A 65 6.49 5.39 7.45
N LEU A 66 6.31 5.46 6.14
CA LEU A 66 5.49 6.52 5.56
C LEU A 66 4.02 6.17 5.81
N GLY A 67 3.33 7.07 6.49
CA GLY A 67 1.90 6.98 6.78
C GLY A 67 1.14 8.12 6.12
N ARG A 68 -0.14 8.23 6.47
CA ARG A 68 -1.01 9.34 6.06
C ARG A 68 -1.68 9.92 7.30
N LYS A 69 -1.83 11.24 7.36
CA LYS A 69 -2.46 11.95 8.49
C LYS A 69 -3.99 11.97 8.40
N ILE A 70 -4.54 11.95 7.19
CA ILE A 70 -5.97 12.13 6.94
C ILE A 70 -6.56 10.77 6.53
N LYS A 71 -7.81 10.52 6.93
CA LYS A 71 -8.56 9.30 6.55
C LYS A 71 -8.81 9.25 5.03
N ASP A 72 -8.85 10.42 4.42
CA ASP A 72 -8.92 10.60 2.98
C ASP A 72 -7.63 10.11 2.31
N VAL A 73 -7.82 9.16 1.41
CA VAL A 73 -6.78 8.38 0.74
C VAL A 73 -6.08 9.23 -0.33
N PHE A 74 -6.73 10.32 -0.76
CA PHE A 74 -6.44 11.06 -1.98
C PHE A 74 -5.74 12.41 -1.76
N LEU A 75 -5.31 12.70 -0.53
CA LEU A 75 -4.64 13.97 -0.25
C LEU A 75 -3.23 14.03 -0.87
N VAL A 76 -2.94 15.18 -1.50
CA VAL A 76 -1.67 15.52 -2.15
C VAL A 76 -0.48 15.39 -1.18
N GLY A 77 0.61 14.78 -1.64
CA GLY A 77 1.89 14.67 -0.91
C GLY A 77 2.15 13.35 -0.15
N GLY A 78 1.23 12.39 -0.21
CA GLY A 78 1.42 11.04 0.37
C GLY A 78 2.06 10.03 -0.58
N THR A 79 2.34 8.80 -0.09
CA THR A 79 2.83 7.67 -0.94
C THR A 79 1.96 7.40 -2.16
N THR A 80 0.65 7.64 -2.05
CA THR A 80 -0.31 7.46 -3.13
C THR A 80 -0.04 8.37 -4.32
N MET A 81 0.50 9.58 -4.11
CA MET A 81 0.79 10.53 -5.18
C MET A 81 1.83 9.99 -6.18
N ALA A 82 2.85 9.28 -5.71
CA ALA A 82 3.86 8.71 -6.60
C ALA A 82 3.25 7.64 -7.53
N PHE A 83 2.37 6.79 -6.99
CA PHE A 83 1.67 5.78 -7.78
C PHE A 83 0.62 6.39 -8.70
N GLU A 84 -0.05 7.47 -8.29
CA GLU A 84 -0.99 8.22 -9.12
C GLU A 84 -0.33 8.75 -10.40
N LEU A 85 0.82 9.43 -10.24
CA LEU A 85 1.56 10.00 -11.36
C LEU A 85 2.09 8.92 -12.29
N LEU A 86 2.56 7.80 -11.73
CA LEU A 86 2.99 6.64 -12.50
C LEU A 86 1.81 6.01 -13.28
N SER A 87 0.64 5.86 -12.65
CA SER A 87 -0.56 5.38 -13.33
C SER A 87 -0.98 6.28 -14.48
N HIS A 88 -0.92 7.60 -14.28
CA HIS A 88 -1.24 8.56 -15.34
C HIS A 88 -0.26 8.45 -16.51
N GLY A 89 1.05 8.44 -16.23
CA GLY A 89 2.07 8.30 -17.27
C GLY A 89 1.96 6.98 -18.06
N LEU A 90 1.67 5.88 -17.38
CA LEU A 90 1.40 4.60 -18.06
C LEU A 90 0.13 4.67 -18.92
N GLY A 91 -0.93 5.32 -18.44
CA GLY A 91 -2.15 5.55 -19.22
C GLY A 91 -1.90 6.35 -20.49
N THR A 92 -1.04 7.37 -20.44
CA THR A 92 -0.63 8.13 -21.63
C THR A 92 0.08 7.24 -22.64
N LEU A 93 1.06 6.44 -22.21
CA LEU A 93 1.81 5.54 -23.10
C LEU A 93 0.92 4.48 -23.76
N VAL A 94 -0.11 3.99 -23.06
CA VAL A 94 -1.09 3.04 -23.62
C VAL A 94 -1.97 3.69 -24.68
N ALA A 95 -2.31 4.98 -24.52
CA ALA A 95 -3.14 5.71 -25.48
C ALA A 95 -2.39 6.17 -26.74
N GLU A 96 -1.06 6.11 -26.74
CA GLU A 96 -0.20 6.43 -27.88
C GLU A 96 -0.06 5.27 -28.89
N VAL A 97 -0.50 4.06 -28.52
CA VAL A 97 -0.48 2.84 -29.35
C VAL A 97 -1.79 2.69 -30.12
#